data_AF-A0A7J8JH76-F1
#
_entry.id   AF-A0A7J8JH76-F1
#
_cell.length_a   1.000
_cell.length_b   1.000
_cell.length_c   1.000
_cell.angle_alpha   90.00
_cell.angle_beta   90.00
_cell.angle_gamma   90.00
#
_symmetry.space_group_name_H-M   'P 1'
#
loop_
_entity.id
_entity.type
_entity.pdbx_description
1 polymer ?
#
loop_
_entity_poly.entity_id
_entity_poly.type
_entity_poly.pdbx_seq_one_letter_code
_entity_poly.pdbx_strand_id
1 'polypeptide(L)'
;MRHDIPDLGTMSEAKPHLITHGFSSRLGKRVSDILRYLFPVPKDDSHRVITFANQDDYISFRHHVYRKTNHRNVELTEVGPRFELKLYMIRQGTLEQEATADVEWRWHPYTNTAHKRVFLSAE
;
A
#
# COMPACT_ATOMS: atom_id res chain seq x y z
N MET A 1 -10.25 4.64 13.95
CA MET A 1 -9.12 5.50 13.55
C MET A 1 -8.03 5.46 14.62
N ARG A 2 -6.79 5.84 14.31
CA ARG A 2 -5.67 5.82 15.29
C ARG A 2 -6.02 6.58 16.57
N HIS A 3 -6.72 7.70 16.46
CA HIS A 3 -7.13 8.54 17.58
C HIS A 3 -8.25 7.93 18.46
N ASP A 4 -8.88 6.83 18.02
CA ASP A 4 -9.92 6.15 18.81
C ASP A 4 -9.34 5.15 19.81
N ILE A 5 -8.02 4.90 19.77
CA ILE A 5 -7.34 3.96 20.65
C ILE A 5 -6.82 4.73 21.87
N PRO A 6 -7.27 4.39 23.10
CA PRO A 6 -6.78 5.04 24.31
C PRO A 6 -5.28 4.73 24.55
N ASP A 7 -4.59 5.64 25.23
CA ASP A 7 -3.19 5.49 25.67
C ASP A 7 -2.16 5.27 24.55
N LEU A 8 -2.41 5.84 23.38
CA LEU A 8 -1.54 5.69 22.24
C LEU A 8 -0.33 6.64 22.31
N GLY A 9 0.88 6.08 22.43
CA GLY A 9 2.13 6.85 22.43
C GLY A 9 2.41 7.61 21.13
N THR A 10 3.49 8.40 21.11
CA THR A 10 3.94 9.11 19.90
C THR A 10 4.45 8.12 18.85
N MET A 11 4.18 8.41 17.57
CA MET A 11 4.66 7.60 16.45
C MET A 11 6.06 8.03 16.05
N SER A 12 6.94 7.08 15.72
CA SER A 12 8.25 7.38 15.15
C SER A 12 8.12 7.99 13.75
N GLU A 13 8.81 9.11 13.53
CA GLU A 13 8.91 9.77 12.21
C GLU A 13 10.05 9.24 11.34
N ALA A 14 10.74 8.18 11.80
CA ALA A 14 11.77 7.52 11.01
C ALA A 14 11.22 7.08 9.64
N LYS A 15 12.10 7.08 8.63
CA LYS A 15 11.75 6.65 7.27
C LYS A 15 11.41 5.16 7.29
N PRO A 16 10.22 4.74 6.82
CA PRO A 16 9.78 3.36 6.94
C PRO A 16 10.41 2.45 5.87
N HIS A 17 10.69 1.20 6.22
CA HIS A 17 10.80 0.14 5.22
C HIS A 17 9.44 -0.15 4.60
N LEU A 18 9.42 -0.49 3.31
CA LEU A 18 8.21 -0.79 2.57
C LEU A 18 8.19 -2.26 2.17
N ILE A 19 7.07 -2.92 2.43
CA ILE A 19 6.78 -4.27 1.94
C ILE A 19 5.64 -4.14 0.92
N THR A 20 5.88 -4.58 -0.31
CA THR A 20 4.85 -4.69 -1.35
C THR A 20 4.67 -6.16 -1.68
N HIS A 21 3.48 -6.70 -1.42
CA HIS A 21 3.17 -8.11 -1.59
C HIS A 21 1.99 -8.28 -2.57
N GLY A 22 2.06 -9.27 -3.46
CA GLY A 22 0.96 -9.59 -4.38
C GLY A 22 0.81 -8.67 -5.60
N PHE A 23 1.79 -7.81 -5.90
CA PHE A 23 1.79 -6.91 -7.07
C PHE A 23 2.61 -7.50 -8.23
N SER A 24 2.17 -8.61 -8.80
CA SER A 24 2.95 -9.34 -9.83
C SER A 24 2.63 -8.92 -11.27
N SER A 25 1.43 -8.42 -11.56
CA SER A 25 1.05 -8.02 -12.92
C SER A 25 1.76 -6.73 -13.37
N ARG A 26 1.68 -6.39 -14.67
CA ARG A 26 2.22 -5.11 -15.17
C ARG A 26 1.56 -3.90 -14.50
N LEU A 27 0.23 -3.95 -14.33
CA LEU A 27 -0.51 -2.91 -13.59
C LEU A 27 -0.14 -2.93 -12.10
N GLY A 28 0.01 -4.13 -11.51
CA GLY A 28 0.45 -4.30 -10.13
C GLY A 28 1.79 -3.62 -9.86
N LYS A 29 2.79 -3.88 -10.71
CA LYS A 29 4.10 -3.22 -10.63
C LYS A 29 3.99 -1.70 -10.73
N ARG A 30 3.18 -1.20 -11.67
CA ARG A 30 2.91 0.23 -11.83
C ARG A 30 2.34 0.87 -10.56
N VAL A 31 1.34 0.22 -9.95
CA VAL A 31 0.72 0.69 -8.70
C VAL A 31 1.69 0.61 -7.53
N SER A 32 2.46 -0.47 -7.44
CA SER A 32 3.51 -0.65 -6.44
C SER A 32 4.55 0.48 -6.51
N ASP A 33 4.98 0.85 -7.71
CA ASP A 33 5.90 1.97 -7.94
C ASP A 33 5.30 3.30 -7.47
N ILE A 34 4.06 3.61 -7.89
CA ILE A 34 3.37 4.84 -7.47
C ILE A 34 3.32 4.93 -5.94
N LEU A 35 2.91 3.86 -5.25
CA LEU A 35 2.82 3.83 -3.79
C LEU A 35 4.19 3.91 -3.12
N ARG A 36 5.21 3.25 -3.68
CA ARG A 36 6.57 3.25 -3.13
C ARG A 36 7.21 4.63 -3.19
N TYR A 37 7.02 5.37 -4.29
CA TYR A 37 7.63 6.68 -4.48
C TYR A 37 6.98 7.80 -3.64
N LEU A 38 5.90 7.51 -2.91
CA LEU A 38 5.37 8.42 -1.89
C LEU A 38 6.27 8.50 -0.64
N PHE A 39 7.19 7.54 -0.47
CA PHE A 39 8.03 7.45 0.73
C PHE A 39 9.52 7.61 0.40
N PRO A 40 10.29 8.23 1.31
CA PRO A 40 11.73 8.35 1.14
C PRO A 40 12.44 7.02 1.40
N VAL A 41 13.66 6.87 0.88
CA VAL A 41 14.50 5.69 1.10
C VAL A 41 14.85 5.56 2.59
N PRO A 42 14.56 4.41 3.23
CA PRO A 42 14.88 4.17 4.64
C PRO A 42 16.38 3.90 4.84
N LYS A 43 16.84 4.08 6.08
CA LYS A 43 18.14 3.57 6.53
C LYS A 43 18.00 2.10 6.93
N ASP A 44 19.10 1.35 6.90
CA ASP A 44 19.11 -0.09 7.22
C ASP A 44 18.75 -0.40 8.69
N ASP A 45 18.90 0.57 9.58
CA ASP A 45 18.59 0.49 11.00
C ASP A 45 17.15 0.92 11.34
N SER A 46 16.31 1.22 10.34
CA SER A 46 14.93 1.63 10.60
C SER A 46 14.09 0.46 11.10
N HIS A 47 13.40 0.69 12.21
CA HIS A 47 12.51 -0.29 12.83
C HIS A 47 11.03 -0.10 12.43
N ARG A 48 10.75 0.90 11.58
CA ARG A 48 9.40 1.20 11.12
C ARG A 48 9.15 0.51 9.78
N VAL A 49 8.00 -0.15 9.64
CA VAL A 49 7.62 -0.87 8.42
C VAL A 49 6.18 -0.58 8.02
N ILE A 50 5.98 -0.30 6.74
CA ILE A 50 4.67 -0.14 6.12
C ILE A 50 4.50 -1.27 5.11
N THR A 51 3.35 -1.94 5.18
CA THR A 51 3.00 -3.06 4.32
C THR A 51 1.83 -2.68 3.42
N PHE A 52 2.02 -2.83 2.13
CA PHE A 52 0.97 -2.89 1.11
C PHE A 52 0.86 -4.33 0.64
N ALA A 53 -0.19 -5.03 1.08
CA ALA A 53 -0.45 -6.41 0.69
C ALA A 53 -1.69 -6.47 -0.21
N ASN A 54 -1.50 -6.88 -1.45
CA ASN A 54 -2.59 -7.10 -2.40
C ASN A 54 -3.15 -8.53 -2.26
N GLN A 55 -4.47 -8.62 -2.14
CA GLN A 55 -5.27 -9.85 -2.21
C GLN A 55 -6.57 -9.53 -2.94
N ASP A 56 -6.87 -10.22 -4.04
CA ASP A 56 -8.10 -10.02 -4.83
C ASP A 56 -8.38 -8.57 -5.25
N ASP A 57 -7.32 -7.83 -5.63
CA ASP A 57 -7.32 -6.38 -5.95
C ASP A 57 -7.68 -5.43 -4.79
N TYR A 58 -7.74 -5.96 -3.56
CA TYR A 58 -7.79 -5.17 -2.34
C TYR A 58 -6.37 -5.05 -1.77
N ILE A 59 -5.90 -3.81 -1.67
CA ILE A 59 -4.60 -3.47 -1.12
C ILE A 59 -4.79 -3.18 0.36
N SER A 60 -4.46 -4.15 1.20
CA SER A 60 -4.38 -3.98 2.65
C SER A 60 -3.17 -3.13 3.02
N PHE A 61 -3.43 -1.98 3.64
CA PHE A 61 -2.40 -1.15 4.27
C PHE A 61 -2.30 -1.47 5.75
N ARG A 62 -1.08 -1.73 6.22
CA ARG A 62 -0.78 -1.85 7.65
C ARG A 62 0.52 -1.12 7.97
N HIS A 63 0.60 -0.57 9.17
CA HIS A 63 1.75 0.20 9.61
C HIS A 63 2.20 -0.26 11.00
N HIS A 64 3.40 -0.84 11.04
CA HIS A 64 3.98 -1.44 12.23
C HIS A 64 5.34 -0.83 12.57
N VAL A 65 5.71 -0.95 13.84
CA VAL A 65 7.09 -0.89 14.29
C VAL A 65 7.46 -2.30 14.73
N TYR A 66 8.69 -2.73 14.44
CA TYR A 66 9.16 -4.04 14.84
C TYR A 66 10.30 -3.94 15.85
N ARG A 67 10.37 -4.89 16.78
CA ARG A 67 11.50 -5.08 17.69
C ARG A 67 12.04 -6.49 17.52
N LYS A 68 13.35 -6.61 17.30
CA LYS A 68 14.02 -7.91 17.31
C LYS A 68 14.28 -8.29 18.77
N THR A 69 13.60 -9.32 19.27
CA THR A 69 13.85 -9.84 20.63
C THR A 69 15.04 -10.77 20.65
N ASN A 70 15.14 -11.64 19.64
CA ASN A 70 16.25 -12.56 19.41
C ASN A 70 16.61 -12.57 17.92
N HIS A 71 17.69 -13.27 17.53
CA HIS A 71 18.10 -13.41 16.12
C HIS A 71 17.04 -14.09 15.22
N ARG A 72 16.10 -14.85 15.81
CA ARG A 72 15.07 -15.60 15.07
C ARG A 72 13.67 -14.99 15.18
N ASN A 73 13.44 -14.13 16.16
CA ASN A 73 12.09 -13.68 16.52
C ASN A 73 11.98 -12.17 16.40
N VAL A 74 10.87 -11.73 15.82
CA VAL A 74 10.53 -10.32 15.63
C VAL A 74 9.13 -10.09 16.18
N GLU A 75 9.00 -9.13 17.08
CA GLU A 75 7.72 -8.68 17.60
C GLU A 75 7.25 -7.45 16.82
N LEU A 76 5.98 -7.44 16.42
CA LEU A 76 5.36 -6.33 15.70
C LEU A 76 4.40 -5.60 16.63
N THR A 77 4.48 -4.28 16.64
CA THR A 77 3.50 -3.41 17.28
C THR A 77 2.86 -2.55 16.22
N GLU A 78 1.53 -2.59 16.14
CA GLU A 78 0.81 -1.77 15.20
C GLU A 78 0.66 -0.34 15.72
N VAL A 79 0.96 0.64 14.88
CA VAL A 79 1.04 2.05 15.28
C VAL A 79 0.19 2.99 14.43
N GLY A 80 -0.17 2.57 13.22
CA GLY A 80 -0.89 3.39 12.25
C GLY A 80 -2.31 2.91 11.97
N PRO A 81 -3.02 3.59 11.06
CA PRO A 81 -4.37 3.20 10.68
C PRO A 81 -4.37 1.89 9.88
N ARG A 82 -5.49 1.17 9.96
CA ARG A 82 -5.83 0.04 9.09
C ARG A 82 -6.81 0.52 8.04
N PHE A 83 -6.51 0.26 6.78
CA PHE A 83 -7.48 0.44 5.72
C PHE A 83 -7.17 -0.50 4.57
N GLU A 84 -8.17 -0.63 3.69
CA GLU A 84 -8.07 -1.34 2.44
C GLU A 84 -8.31 -0.33 1.32
N LEU A 85 -7.44 -0.36 0.30
CA LEU A 85 -7.58 0.45 -0.89
C LEU A 85 -8.02 -0.46 -2.04
N LYS A 86 -8.91 0.05 -2.88
CA LYS A 86 -9.24 -0.57 -4.16
C LYS A 86 -8.92 0.44 -5.27
N LEU A 87 -8.06 0.04 -6.21
CA LEU A 87 -7.72 0.89 -7.33
C LEU A 87 -8.94 1.04 -8.25
N TYR A 88 -9.35 2.28 -8.51
CA TYR A 88 -10.48 2.56 -9.41
C TYR A 88 -10.02 3.17 -10.75
N MET A 89 -8.92 3.93 -10.77
CA MET A 89 -8.45 4.63 -11.96
C MET A 89 -7.00 5.09 -11.80
N ILE A 90 -6.25 5.11 -12.91
CA ILE A 90 -4.95 5.76 -13.06
C ILE A 90 -5.03 6.70 -14.26
N ARG A 91 -4.62 7.95 -14.09
CA ARG A 91 -4.49 8.94 -15.18
C ARG A 91 -3.05 9.42 -15.30
N GLN A 92 -2.63 9.79 -16.51
CA GLN A 92 -1.28 10.24 -16.82
C GLN A 92 -1.16 11.76 -16.71
N GLY A 93 -1.48 12.31 -15.54
CA GLY A 93 -1.44 13.75 -15.29
C GLY A 93 -1.65 14.06 -13.82
N THR A 94 -1.56 15.34 -13.47
CA THR A 94 -1.88 15.81 -12.12
C THR A 94 -3.39 15.89 -11.91
N LEU A 95 -3.81 16.11 -10.66
CA LEU A 95 -5.23 16.24 -10.32
C LEU A 95 -5.89 17.43 -11.06
N GLU A 96 -5.17 18.52 -11.28
CA GLU A 96 -5.68 19.71 -11.97
C GLU A 96 -5.96 19.46 -13.46
N GLN A 97 -5.27 18.51 -14.06
CA GLN A 97 -5.41 18.16 -15.48
C GLN A 97 -6.56 17.17 -15.72
N GLU A 98 -7.51 17.00 -14.79
CA GLU A 98 -8.53 15.96 -14.87
C GLU A 98 -9.31 16.00 -16.19
N ALA A 99 -9.68 17.17 -16.72
CA ALA A 99 -10.44 17.24 -17.98
C ALA A 99 -9.65 16.79 -19.23
N THR A 100 -8.31 16.75 -19.16
CA THR A 100 -7.44 16.62 -20.33
C THR A 100 -6.48 15.43 -20.26
N ALA A 101 -6.17 14.91 -19.07
CA ALA A 101 -5.22 13.83 -18.88
C ALA A 101 -5.79 12.48 -19.35
N ASP A 102 -4.97 11.75 -20.10
CA ASP A 102 -5.31 10.41 -20.59
C ASP A 102 -5.46 9.40 -19.46
N VAL A 103 -6.44 8.49 -19.62
CA VAL A 103 -6.71 7.42 -18.66
C VAL A 103 -5.82 6.22 -19.00
N GLU A 104 -4.84 5.94 -18.15
CA GLU A 104 -3.96 4.77 -18.30
C GLU A 104 -4.71 3.47 -18.01
N TRP A 105 -5.53 3.47 -16.96
CA TRP A 105 -6.35 2.33 -16.57
C TRP A 105 -7.58 2.77 -15.78
N ARG A 106 -8.69 2.04 -15.94
CA ARG A 106 -9.93 2.27 -15.18
C ARG A 106 -10.63 0.95 -14.87
N TRP A 107 -11.19 0.87 -13.67
CA TRP A 107 -12.03 -0.24 -13.27
C TRP A 107 -13.41 -0.15 -13.94
N HIS A 108 -13.84 -1.24 -14.58
CA HIS A 108 -15.11 -1.34 -15.29
C HIS A 108 -16.03 -2.38 -14.61
N PRO A 109 -16.74 -2.01 -13.52
CA PRO A 109 -17.50 -2.95 -12.71
C PRO A 109 -18.71 -3.56 -13.44
N TYR A 110 -19.31 -2.82 -14.37
CA TYR A 110 -20.54 -3.21 -15.05
C TYR A 110 -20.31 -4.06 -16.31
N THR A 111 -19.27 -4.91 -16.30
CA THR A 111 -19.00 -5.87 -17.39
C THR A 111 -19.23 -7.29 -16.90
N ASN A 112 -19.73 -8.18 -17.75
CA ASN A 112 -20.11 -9.55 -17.37
C ASN A 112 -18.96 -10.34 -16.70
N THR A 113 -17.71 -10.06 -17.08
CA THR A 113 -16.52 -10.74 -16.55
C THR A 113 -15.82 -9.97 -15.43
N ALA A 114 -16.32 -8.81 -14.99
CA ALA A 114 -15.66 -7.95 -14.01
C ALA A 114 -15.30 -8.68 -12.71
N HIS A 115 -16.21 -9.50 -12.20
CA HIS A 115 -16.02 -10.24 -10.94
C HIS A 115 -14.99 -11.39 -11.04
N LYS A 116 -14.62 -11.81 -12.26
CA LYS A 116 -13.66 -12.90 -12.48
C LYS A 116 -12.24 -12.41 -12.69
N ARG A 117 -12.07 -11.10 -12.95
CA ARG A 117 -10.79 -10.53 -13.34
C ARG A 117 -10.07 -10.02 -12.11
N VAL A 118 -8.84 -10.48 -11.93
CA VAL A 118 -7.87 -9.90 -11.01
C VAL A 118 -6.85 -9.11 -11.82
N PHE A 119 -6.57 -7.87 -11.41
CA PHE A 119 -5.79 -6.93 -12.19
C PHE A 119 -4.38 -6.69 -11.65
N LEU A 120 -4.20 -6.73 -10.33
CA LEU A 120 -2.94 -6.37 -9.65
C LEU A 120 -1.97 -7.55 -9.49
N SER A 121 -2.48 -8.78 -9.48
CA SER A 121 -1.69 -10.00 -9.53
C SER A 121 -1.84 -10.69 -10.88
N ALA A 122 -0.75 -11.22 -11.41
CA ALA A 122 -0.78 -12.23 -12.45
C ALA A 122 -1.06 -13.59 -11.79
N GLU A 123 -1.94 -14.40 -12.41
CA GLU A 123 -1.98 -15.85 -12.18
C GLU A 123 -0.63 -16.50 -12.48
#